data_AF-A0A7Z9HWL7-F1
#
_entry.id   AF-A0A7Z9HWL7-F1
#
_cell.length_a   1.000
_cell.length_b   1.000
_cell.length_c   1.000
_cell.angle_alpha   90.00
_cell.angle_beta   90.00
_cell.angle_gamma   90.00
#
_symmetry.space_group_name_H-M   'P 1'
#
loop_
_entity.id
_entity.type
_entity.pdbx_description
1 polymer ?
#
loop_
_entity_poly.entity_id
_entity_poly.type
_entity_poly.pdbx_seq_one_letter_code
_entity_poly.pdbx_strand_id
1 'polypeptide(L)'
;MSMNVRKPMPSSKHFVRYFLLIAVLFWGVSSFYAGAQEPAEAVGETAEAAVAFGYEEWAAMLGRFHPVVLHFPIGLLMGVFLLEFATVFRRFHNLEPAHWLLLTLATLSSIVASVFGVFLSWEGGYEESAVFWHQWTGIGVAALAVVSFILRIIFTRTWKDGVRTAYRIVLLANIVLISIAGHYGGNLTHGTEYLFENMPEWMPMATVNRIGDTSRGVAGTQYAEVIEPIFEAQCYECHGETKIKGEYQMTTRELLLTPGESGEVSVVPGYSAESELVRLIALPEEHEAVMPPKGKGTLTGDEIVAIMQWIERGADYGDGANIIELETPKSTPAVIDTSDLDAGGKVSFERHIWPIIVASCVECHNDEEQEGDLRLDTKDYILEGGEFGPVFEPGSPEDSTFYELIVLPQKDPDFMPTKNDPLPDAQIELIKRWIEEGCDFGDWTGE
;
A
#
# COMPACT_ATOMS: atom_id res chain seq x y z
N MET A 1 -68.94 21.44 -4.83
CA MET A 1 -68.97 21.69 -3.38
C MET A 1 -68.28 20.52 -2.69
N SER A 2 -67.01 20.67 -2.32
CA SER A 2 -66.27 19.85 -1.33
C SER A 2 -64.83 20.39 -1.31
N MET A 3 -64.62 21.45 -0.53
CA MET A 3 -63.28 21.95 -0.22
C MET A 3 -62.70 21.02 0.85
N ASN A 4 -61.69 20.25 0.47
CA ASN A 4 -61.01 19.33 1.36
C ASN A 4 -60.02 20.12 2.24
N VAL A 5 -60.50 20.60 3.38
CA VAL A 5 -59.69 21.32 4.38
C VAL A 5 -58.77 20.30 5.07
N ARG A 6 -57.51 20.22 4.64
CA ARG A 6 -56.47 19.42 5.31
C ARG A 6 -56.16 20.06 6.68
N LYS A 7 -56.28 19.28 7.75
CA LYS A 7 -55.99 19.70 9.13
C LYS A 7 -54.48 20.02 9.31
N PRO A 8 -54.11 21.04 10.10
CA PRO A 8 -52.71 21.33 10.41
C PRO A 8 -52.09 20.26 11.33
N MET A 9 -50.87 19.83 11.00
CA MET A 9 -50.03 18.93 11.79
C MET A 9 -49.48 19.61 13.08
N PRO A 10 -49.06 18.83 14.10
CA PRO A 10 -48.83 19.34 15.44
C PRO A 10 -47.63 20.30 15.58
N SER A 11 -47.75 21.17 16.57
CA SER A 11 -46.91 22.33 16.95
C SER A 11 -45.40 22.21 16.72
N SER A 12 -44.88 23.12 15.88
CA SER A 12 -43.48 23.30 15.45
C SER A 12 -42.49 23.74 16.55
N LYS A 13 -42.92 23.87 17.81
CA LYS A 13 -42.08 24.47 18.88
C LYS A 13 -40.98 23.56 19.39
N HIS A 14 -41.18 22.24 19.34
CA HIS A 14 -40.14 21.28 19.74
C HIS A 14 -39.07 21.12 18.65
N PHE A 15 -39.47 21.20 17.38
CA PHE A 15 -38.58 21.00 16.24
C PHE A 15 -37.58 22.16 16.05
N VAL A 16 -38.01 23.41 16.30
CA VAL A 16 -37.13 24.61 16.25
C VAL A 16 -36.07 24.59 17.37
N ARG A 17 -36.39 24.00 18.53
CA ARG A 17 -35.44 23.87 19.65
C ARG A 17 -34.32 22.87 19.35
N TYR A 18 -34.62 21.77 18.68
CA TYR A 18 -33.58 20.83 18.21
C TYR A 18 -32.69 21.44 17.13
N PHE A 19 -33.24 22.27 16.25
CA PHE A 19 -32.48 22.94 15.19
C PHE A 19 -31.48 24.00 15.74
N LEU A 20 -31.89 24.77 16.76
CA LEU A 20 -30.98 25.71 17.44
C LEU A 20 -29.84 24.99 18.17
N LEU A 21 -30.10 23.82 18.77
CA LEU A 21 -29.06 23.00 19.39
C LEU A 21 -28.04 22.48 18.36
N ILE A 22 -28.48 22.05 17.18
CA ILE A 22 -27.60 21.56 16.12
C ILE A 22 -26.78 22.70 15.49
N ALA A 23 -27.37 23.89 15.30
CA ALA A 23 -26.64 25.07 14.80
C ALA A 23 -25.56 25.55 15.79
N VAL A 24 -25.83 25.45 17.10
CA VAL A 24 -24.83 25.76 18.14
C VAL A 24 -23.72 24.71 18.17
N LEU A 25 -24.04 23.43 17.96
CA LEU A 25 -23.02 22.37 17.82
C LEU A 25 -22.14 22.59 16.58
N PHE A 26 -22.73 22.98 15.44
CA PHE A 26 -21.99 23.24 14.20
C PHE A 26 -21.09 24.49 14.30
N TRP A 27 -21.57 25.55 14.97
CA TRP A 27 -20.76 26.74 15.26
C TRP A 27 -19.64 26.44 16.27
N GLY A 28 -19.91 25.61 17.27
CA GLY A 28 -18.92 25.14 18.24
C GLY A 28 -17.77 24.38 17.58
N VAL A 29 -18.07 23.44 16.69
CA VAL A 29 -17.05 22.67 15.96
C VAL A 29 -16.21 23.55 15.02
N SER A 30 -16.85 24.49 14.30
CA SER A 30 -16.12 25.43 13.43
C SER A 30 -15.24 26.42 14.20
N SER A 31 -15.65 26.82 15.41
CA SER A 31 -14.88 27.75 16.26
C SER A 31 -13.75 27.04 17.00
N PHE A 32 -13.91 25.75 17.30
CA PHE A 32 -12.88 24.91 17.89
C PHE A 32 -11.73 24.63 16.90
N TYR A 33 -12.05 24.44 15.62
CA TYR A 33 -11.06 24.25 14.56
C TYR A 33 -10.15 25.48 14.35
N ALA A 34 -10.67 26.69 14.61
CA ALA A 34 -9.87 27.92 14.54
C ALA A 34 -8.98 28.16 15.78
N GLY A 35 -9.26 27.50 16.90
CA GLY A 35 -8.52 27.66 18.16
C GLY A 35 -7.42 26.63 18.40
N ALA A 36 -7.41 25.51 17.66
CA ALA A 36 -6.46 24.41 17.86
C ALA A 36 -5.09 24.64 17.20
N GLN A 37 -4.84 25.81 16.62
CA GLN A 37 -3.64 26.10 15.82
C GLN A 37 -2.68 27.11 16.46
N GLU A 38 -2.93 27.55 17.69
CA GLU A 38 -1.97 28.32 18.47
C GLU A 38 -1.24 27.44 19.50
N PRO A 39 0.09 27.55 19.65
CA PRO A 39 0.85 26.78 20.62
C PRO A 39 0.49 27.24 22.04
N ALA A 40 -0.05 26.33 22.85
CA ALA A 40 -0.43 26.61 24.23
C ALA A 40 0.81 26.79 25.12
N GLU A 41 1.09 28.04 25.50
CA GLU A 41 1.95 28.36 26.64
C GLU A 41 1.24 28.00 27.96
N ALA A 42 1.84 27.05 28.67
CA ALA A 42 1.92 26.89 30.13
C ALA A 42 0.67 27.22 30.98
N VAL A 43 -0.16 26.20 31.27
CA VAL A 43 -0.98 26.14 32.49
C VAL A 43 -1.11 24.70 33.04
N GLY A 44 -0.47 24.43 34.17
CA GLY A 44 -0.98 23.56 35.24
C GLY A 44 -1.13 22.04 34.99
N GLU A 45 -0.01 21.31 34.99
CA GLU A 45 0.02 19.86 35.19
C GLU A 45 -0.73 19.46 36.46
N THR A 46 -1.77 18.62 36.34
CA THR A 46 -2.28 17.62 37.32
C THR A 46 -3.80 17.42 37.25
N ALA A 47 -4.57 18.33 36.63
CA ALA A 47 -6.02 18.16 36.44
C ALA A 47 -6.42 17.74 35.01
N GLU A 48 -5.63 18.09 33.98
CA GLU A 48 -5.92 17.75 32.58
C GLU A 48 -5.62 16.29 32.21
N ALA A 49 -4.65 15.65 32.89
CA ALA A 49 -4.22 14.29 32.57
C ALA A 49 -5.32 13.22 32.73
N ALA A 50 -6.34 13.47 33.56
CA ALA A 50 -7.45 12.55 33.77
C ALA A 50 -8.64 12.75 32.79
N VAL A 51 -8.67 13.87 32.06
CA VAL A 51 -9.71 14.16 31.04
C VAL A 51 -9.15 14.01 29.62
N ALA A 52 -7.83 14.15 29.44
CA ALA A 52 -7.14 13.83 28.19
C ALA A 52 -7.11 12.31 27.89
N PHE A 53 -7.29 11.45 28.91
CA PHE A 53 -7.42 10.01 28.75
C PHE A 53 -8.82 9.66 28.19
N GLY A 54 -8.94 9.71 26.86
CA GLY A 54 -10.05 9.07 26.14
C GLY A 54 -10.58 9.82 24.92
N TYR A 55 -10.34 11.12 24.74
CA TYR A 55 -11.00 11.83 23.63
C TYR A 55 -10.50 11.38 22.24
N GLU A 56 -9.19 11.16 22.08
CA GLU A 56 -8.59 10.68 20.83
C GLU A 56 -8.99 9.24 20.55
N GLU A 57 -9.01 8.39 21.58
CA GLU A 57 -9.44 6.99 21.48
C GLU A 57 -10.92 6.88 21.09
N TRP A 58 -11.78 7.69 21.71
CA TRP A 58 -13.20 7.77 21.35
C TRP A 58 -13.40 8.34 19.94
N ALA A 59 -12.64 9.36 19.54
CA ALA A 59 -12.71 9.92 18.19
C ALA A 59 -12.28 8.90 17.13
N ALA A 60 -11.17 8.20 17.34
CA ALA A 60 -10.72 7.10 16.48
C ALA A 60 -11.77 5.99 16.39
N MET A 61 -12.29 5.54 17.55
CA MET A 61 -13.33 4.51 17.59
C MET A 61 -14.59 4.94 16.81
N LEU A 62 -15.06 6.18 16.99
CA LEU A 62 -16.24 6.70 16.28
C LEU A 62 -15.96 6.95 14.79
N GLY A 63 -14.75 7.37 14.43
CA GLY A 63 -14.33 7.57 13.05
C GLY A 63 -14.47 6.30 12.22
N ARG A 64 -14.11 5.14 12.78
CA ARG A 64 -14.25 3.83 12.14
C ARG A 64 -15.69 3.42 11.82
N PHE A 65 -16.70 4.06 12.43
CA PHE A 65 -18.11 3.85 12.07
C PHE A 65 -18.53 4.66 10.84
N HIS A 66 -17.69 5.58 10.32
CA HIS A 66 -18.03 6.40 9.15
C HIS A 66 -18.50 5.55 7.94
N PRO A 67 -17.80 4.48 7.52
CA PRO A 67 -18.26 3.61 6.43
C PRO A 67 -19.61 2.96 6.68
N VAL A 68 -19.93 2.62 7.93
CA VAL A 68 -21.23 2.03 8.27
C VAL A 68 -22.34 3.09 8.19
N VAL A 69 -22.07 4.29 8.69
CA VAL A 69 -23.07 5.36 8.77
C VAL A 69 -23.30 6.03 7.41
N LEU A 70 -22.31 6.10 6.51
CA LEU A 70 -22.43 6.81 5.23
C LEU A 70 -23.44 6.19 4.25
N HIS A 71 -23.76 4.90 4.39
CA HIS A 71 -24.72 4.23 3.50
C HIS A 71 -26.16 4.73 3.71
N PHE A 72 -26.49 5.16 4.93
CA PHE A 72 -27.81 5.69 5.27
C PHE A 72 -28.16 6.97 4.50
N PRO A 73 -27.38 8.08 4.59
CA PRO A 73 -27.73 9.30 3.89
C PRO A 73 -27.75 9.13 2.37
N ILE A 74 -26.84 8.33 1.80
CA ILE A 74 -26.80 8.06 0.35
C ILE A 74 -28.11 7.43 -0.12
N GLY A 75 -28.51 6.31 0.49
CA GLY A 75 -29.72 5.60 0.12
C GLY A 75 -30.99 6.41 0.36
N LEU A 76 -31.05 7.14 1.48
CA LEU A 76 -32.21 7.98 1.82
C LEU A 76 -32.34 9.19 0.90
N LEU A 77 -31.25 9.89 0.57
CA LEU A 77 -31.27 11.03 -0.37
C LEU A 77 -31.63 10.59 -1.79
N MET A 78 -31.08 9.46 -2.25
CA MET A 78 -31.46 8.86 -3.53
C MET A 78 -32.96 8.50 -3.54
N GLY A 79 -33.46 7.90 -2.46
CA GLY A 79 -34.89 7.61 -2.31
C GLY A 79 -35.78 8.85 -2.34
N VAL A 80 -35.40 9.93 -1.64
CA VAL A 80 -36.11 11.23 -1.68
C VAL A 80 -36.13 11.79 -3.09
N PHE A 81 -35.00 11.77 -3.80
CA PHE A 81 -34.92 12.23 -5.19
C PHE A 81 -35.85 11.44 -6.10
N LEU A 82 -35.83 10.10 -6.03
CA LEU A 82 -36.71 9.24 -6.83
C LEU A 82 -38.19 9.47 -6.51
N LEU A 83 -38.55 9.66 -5.25
CA LEU A 83 -39.92 9.98 -4.85
C LEU A 83 -40.36 11.34 -5.38
N GLU A 84 -39.53 12.38 -5.25
CA GLU A 84 -39.86 13.71 -5.78
C GLU A 84 -39.97 13.68 -7.32
N PHE A 85 -39.09 12.94 -7.99
CA PHE A 85 -39.18 12.70 -9.43
C PHE A 85 -40.47 11.97 -9.81
N ALA A 86 -40.88 10.95 -9.06
CA ALA A 86 -42.14 10.24 -9.26
C ALA A 86 -43.36 11.16 -9.14
N THR A 87 -43.30 12.21 -8.31
CA THR A 87 -44.39 13.20 -8.20
C THR A 87 -44.58 14.09 -9.44
N VAL A 88 -43.62 14.10 -10.38
CA VAL A 88 -43.78 14.75 -11.69
C VAL A 88 -44.82 13.99 -12.52
N PHE A 89 -44.88 12.67 -12.37
CA PHE A 89 -45.89 11.84 -13.02
C PHE A 89 -47.19 11.89 -12.19
N ARG A 90 -48.29 12.29 -12.83
CA ARG A 90 -49.60 12.58 -12.17
C ARG A 90 -50.22 11.41 -11.38
N ARG A 91 -49.62 10.21 -11.43
CA ARG A 91 -50.09 8.99 -10.79
C ARG A 91 -49.73 8.88 -9.30
N PHE A 92 -48.75 9.65 -8.80
CA PHE A 92 -48.13 9.41 -7.47
C PHE A 92 -48.20 10.60 -6.49
N HIS A 93 -49.26 11.41 -6.52
CA HIS A 93 -49.37 12.62 -5.70
C HIS A 93 -49.46 12.42 -4.17
N ASN A 94 -49.69 11.19 -3.67
CA ASN A 94 -49.92 10.93 -2.24
C ASN A 94 -48.67 10.52 -1.43
N LEU A 95 -47.46 10.70 -1.97
CA LEU A 95 -46.19 10.28 -1.33
C LEU A 95 -45.60 11.31 -0.35
N GLU A 96 -46.36 12.34 0.02
CA GLU A 96 -45.90 13.49 0.81
C GLU A 96 -45.39 13.13 2.23
N PRO A 97 -46.04 12.23 3.01
CA PRO A 97 -45.56 11.87 4.34
C PRO A 97 -44.23 11.10 4.32
N ALA A 98 -44.08 10.17 3.35
CA ALA A 98 -42.86 9.39 3.19
C ALA A 98 -41.66 10.30 2.91
N HIS A 99 -41.87 11.31 2.08
CA HIS A 99 -40.83 12.27 1.72
C HIS A 99 -40.32 13.07 2.94
N TRP A 100 -41.19 13.48 3.86
CA TRP A 100 -40.78 14.18 5.09
C TRP A 100 -39.94 13.30 6.01
N LEU A 101 -40.36 12.05 6.21
CA LEU A 101 -39.63 11.10 7.03
C LEU A 101 -38.23 10.85 6.45
N LEU A 102 -38.16 10.50 5.17
CA LEU A 102 -36.91 10.16 4.50
C LEU A 102 -35.94 11.34 4.45
N LEU A 103 -36.41 12.54 4.12
CA LEU A 103 -35.54 13.73 4.07
C LEU A 103 -35.01 14.10 5.47
N THR A 104 -35.82 13.92 6.53
CA THR A 104 -35.37 14.18 7.90
C THR A 104 -34.29 13.20 8.31
N LEU A 105 -34.51 11.90 8.09
CA LEU A 105 -33.53 10.86 8.40
C LEU A 105 -32.26 11.01 7.56
N ALA A 106 -32.40 11.36 6.28
CA ALA A 106 -31.28 11.65 5.38
C ALA A 106 -30.42 12.80 5.91
N THR A 107 -31.04 13.92 6.30
CA THR A 107 -30.33 15.12 6.78
C THR A 107 -29.64 14.85 8.12
N LEU A 108 -30.29 14.14 9.04
CA LEU A 108 -29.68 13.81 10.33
C LEU A 108 -28.51 12.84 10.16
N SER A 109 -28.70 11.77 9.38
CA SER A 109 -27.64 10.80 9.11
C SER A 109 -26.48 11.38 8.31
N SER A 110 -26.70 12.33 7.39
CA SER A 110 -25.61 12.99 6.66
C SER A 110 -24.75 13.84 7.58
N ILE A 111 -25.35 14.56 8.54
CA ILE A 111 -24.59 15.36 9.52
C ILE A 111 -23.74 14.43 10.39
N VAL A 112 -24.33 13.34 10.90
CA VAL A 112 -23.59 12.37 11.73
C VAL A 112 -22.46 11.73 10.92
N ALA A 113 -22.72 11.33 9.67
CA ALA A 113 -21.70 10.77 8.78
C ALA A 113 -20.54 11.75 8.57
N SER A 114 -20.81 13.03 8.29
CA SER A 114 -19.76 14.05 8.11
C SER A 114 -18.91 14.24 9.38
N VAL A 115 -19.53 14.23 10.57
CA VAL A 115 -18.79 14.32 11.84
C VAL A 115 -17.86 13.12 12.03
N PHE A 116 -18.37 11.91 11.81
CA PHE A 116 -17.53 10.71 11.92
C PHE A 116 -16.43 10.68 10.85
N GLY A 117 -16.70 11.21 9.65
CA GLY A 117 -15.69 11.33 8.59
C GLY A 117 -14.54 12.27 8.97
N VAL A 118 -14.85 13.38 9.65
CA VAL A 118 -13.81 14.27 10.19
C VAL A 118 -12.99 13.56 11.26
N PHE A 119 -13.61 12.78 12.14
CA PHE A 119 -12.84 11.98 13.11
C PHE A 119 -11.96 10.93 12.45
N LEU A 120 -12.45 10.29 11.38
CA LEU A 120 -11.66 9.32 10.61
C LEU A 120 -10.46 9.98 9.91
N SER A 121 -10.59 11.24 9.47
CA SER A 121 -9.49 11.98 8.85
C SER A 121 -8.30 12.21 9.80
N TRP A 122 -8.52 12.14 11.12
CA TRP A 122 -7.48 12.30 12.13
C TRP A 122 -6.62 11.05 12.34
N GLU A 123 -7.10 9.86 11.95
CA GLU A 123 -6.30 8.62 12.06
C GLU A 123 -5.10 8.62 11.08
N GLY A 124 -5.11 9.49 10.06
CA GLY A 124 -4.06 9.62 9.05
C GLY A 124 -3.94 8.39 8.13
N GLY A 125 -3.02 8.45 7.17
CA GLY A 125 -2.82 7.37 6.19
C GLY A 125 -3.89 7.38 5.09
N TYR A 126 -4.04 8.49 4.41
CA TYR A 126 -4.78 8.61 3.16
C TYR A 126 -4.13 9.77 2.39
N GLU A 127 -4.18 9.74 1.05
CA GLU A 127 -3.62 10.81 0.21
C GLU A 127 -4.30 12.16 0.51
N GLU A 128 -3.50 13.18 0.86
CA GLU A 128 -4.01 14.45 1.41
C GLU A 128 -4.99 15.15 0.45
N SER A 129 -4.74 15.09 -0.87
CA SER A 129 -5.61 15.72 -1.86
C SER A 129 -6.94 14.98 -2.02
N ALA A 130 -6.93 13.65 -2.04
CA ALA A 130 -8.12 12.81 -2.11
C ALA A 130 -8.97 12.96 -0.84
N VAL A 131 -8.35 13.00 0.35
CA VAL A 131 -9.03 13.27 1.62
C VAL A 131 -9.66 14.66 1.59
N PHE A 132 -8.92 15.67 1.15
CA PHE A 132 -9.44 17.04 1.03
C PHE A 132 -10.70 17.08 0.15
N TRP A 133 -10.62 16.55 -1.08
CA TRP A 133 -11.75 16.56 -2.00
C TRP A 133 -12.92 15.71 -1.50
N HIS A 134 -12.67 14.54 -0.91
CA HIS A 134 -13.72 13.70 -0.33
C HIS A 134 -14.42 14.37 0.86
N GLN A 135 -13.65 14.93 1.79
CA GLN A 135 -14.16 15.59 2.99
C GLN A 135 -15.05 16.79 2.61
N TRP A 136 -14.58 17.66 1.71
CA TRP A 136 -15.35 18.84 1.32
C TRP A 136 -16.58 18.50 0.50
N THR A 137 -16.51 17.51 -0.39
CA THR A 137 -17.69 17.04 -1.14
C THR A 137 -18.71 16.39 -0.21
N GLY A 138 -18.27 15.61 0.79
CA GLY A 138 -19.12 15.01 1.83
C GLY A 138 -19.81 16.06 2.72
N ILE A 139 -19.08 17.08 3.19
CA ILE A 139 -19.65 18.22 3.93
C ILE A 139 -20.65 18.98 3.05
N GLY A 140 -20.34 19.14 1.76
CA GLY A 140 -21.23 19.74 0.77
C GLY A 140 -22.55 18.98 0.63
N VAL A 141 -22.52 17.64 0.62
CA VAL A 141 -23.73 16.79 0.59
C VAL A 141 -24.61 17.06 1.82
N ALA A 142 -24.02 17.11 3.01
CA ALA A 142 -24.76 17.43 4.24
C ALA A 142 -25.34 18.84 4.22
N ALA A 143 -24.59 19.84 3.74
CA ALA A 143 -25.07 21.21 3.60
C ALA A 143 -26.25 21.31 2.62
N LEU A 144 -26.15 20.68 1.44
CA LEU A 144 -27.24 20.63 0.46
C LEU A 144 -28.46 19.85 0.98
N ALA A 145 -28.28 18.85 1.83
CA ALA A 145 -29.38 18.14 2.48
C ALA A 145 -30.14 19.07 3.44
N VAL A 146 -29.43 19.86 4.25
CA VAL A 146 -30.02 20.90 5.11
C VAL A 146 -30.76 21.96 4.28
N VAL A 147 -30.16 22.45 3.20
CA VAL A 147 -30.81 23.42 2.29
C VAL A 147 -32.07 22.81 1.67
N SER A 148 -32.02 21.55 1.23
CA SER A 148 -33.18 20.82 0.70
C SER A 148 -34.29 20.73 1.74
N PHE A 149 -33.95 20.42 3.00
CA PHE A 149 -34.89 20.37 4.11
C PHE A 149 -35.55 21.74 4.38
N ILE A 150 -34.77 22.82 4.38
CA ILE A 150 -35.28 24.20 4.56
C ILE A 150 -36.19 24.60 3.39
N LEU A 151 -35.78 24.37 2.15
CA LEU A 151 -36.60 24.67 0.97
C LEU A 151 -37.92 23.90 0.99
N ARG A 152 -37.93 22.66 1.51
CA ARG A 152 -39.17 21.89 1.70
C ARG A 152 -40.09 22.50 2.75
N ILE A 153 -39.56 23.00 3.86
CA ILE A 153 -40.35 23.77 4.85
C ILE A 153 -40.95 25.03 4.21
N ILE A 154 -40.15 25.79 3.45
CA ILE A 154 -40.62 27.02 2.81
C ILE A 154 -41.70 26.71 1.77
N PHE A 155 -41.51 25.66 0.97
CA PHE A 155 -42.49 25.22 -0.03
C PHE A 155 -43.81 24.83 0.63
N THR A 156 -43.78 24.01 1.70
CA THR A 156 -45.01 23.59 2.40
C THR A 156 -45.74 24.72 3.12
N ARG A 157 -45.06 25.84 3.43
CA ARG A 157 -45.69 27.05 3.99
C ARG A 157 -46.22 28.01 2.93
N THR A 158 -45.48 28.21 1.84
CA THR A 158 -45.77 29.24 0.83
C THR A 158 -46.54 28.72 -0.38
N TRP A 159 -46.48 27.42 -0.66
CA TRP A 159 -47.08 26.76 -1.81
C TRP A 159 -46.69 27.37 -3.17
N LYS A 160 -45.54 28.04 -3.24
CA LYS A 160 -45.03 28.68 -4.46
C LYS A 160 -44.27 27.68 -5.33
N ASP A 161 -44.65 27.56 -6.61
CA ASP A 161 -44.02 26.64 -7.57
C ASP A 161 -42.53 26.94 -7.83
N GLY A 162 -42.13 28.21 -7.73
CA GLY A 162 -40.71 28.59 -7.85
C GLY A 162 -39.83 27.95 -6.76
N VAL A 163 -40.34 27.86 -5.53
CA VAL A 163 -39.61 27.23 -4.41
C VAL A 163 -39.52 25.72 -4.62
N ARG A 164 -40.56 25.09 -5.17
CA ARG A 164 -40.53 23.66 -5.52
C ARG A 164 -39.50 23.36 -6.61
N THR A 165 -39.38 24.24 -7.59
CA THR A 165 -38.38 24.10 -8.66
C THR A 165 -36.97 24.23 -8.10
N ALA A 166 -36.73 25.25 -7.25
CA ALA A 166 -35.45 25.39 -6.55
C ALA A 166 -35.12 24.14 -5.69
N TYR A 167 -36.10 23.61 -4.96
CA TYR A 167 -35.95 22.38 -4.18
C TYR A 167 -35.48 21.19 -5.04
N ARG A 168 -36.08 21.00 -6.22
CA ARG A 168 -35.71 19.91 -7.14
C ARG A 168 -34.31 20.09 -7.73
N ILE A 169 -33.92 21.32 -8.05
CA ILE A 169 -32.58 21.63 -8.55
C ILE A 169 -31.54 21.31 -7.47
N VAL A 170 -31.79 21.72 -6.21
CA VAL A 170 -30.88 21.43 -5.09
C VAL A 170 -30.79 19.92 -4.83
N LEU A 171 -31.90 19.18 -4.89
CA LEU A 171 -31.86 17.71 -4.80
C LEU A 171 -31.02 17.09 -5.90
N LEU A 172 -31.18 17.52 -7.16
CA LEU A 172 -30.40 17.01 -8.28
C LEU A 172 -28.91 17.31 -8.09
N ALA A 173 -28.57 18.53 -7.68
CA ALA A 173 -27.20 18.90 -7.35
C ALA A 173 -26.63 18.02 -6.24
N ASN A 174 -27.45 17.65 -5.25
CA ASN A 174 -27.06 16.73 -4.20
C ASN A 174 -26.73 15.32 -4.75
N ILE A 175 -27.54 14.76 -5.65
CA ILE A 175 -27.24 13.46 -6.29
C ILE A 175 -25.94 13.50 -7.10
N VAL A 176 -25.70 14.58 -7.83
CA VAL A 176 -24.43 14.77 -8.55
C VAL A 176 -23.26 14.81 -7.57
N LEU A 177 -23.39 15.57 -6.49
CA LEU A 177 -22.33 15.69 -5.49
C LEU A 177 -22.08 14.38 -4.73
N ILE A 178 -23.11 13.59 -4.43
CA ILE A 178 -22.97 12.23 -3.86
C ILE A 178 -22.17 11.34 -4.81
N SER A 179 -22.38 11.45 -6.13
CA SER A 179 -21.64 10.66 -7.12
C SER A 179 -20.16 11.05 -7.13
N ILE A 180 -19.86 12.36 -7.05
CA ILE A 180 -18.49 12.88 -6.97
C ILE A 180 -17.82 12.45 -5.65
N ALA A 181 -18.52 12.63 -4.52
CA ALA A 181 -18.02 12.22 -3.20
C ALA A 181 -17.78 10.70 -3.14
N GLY A 182 -18.66 9.91 -3.76
CA GLY A 182 -18.52 8.46 -3.89
C GLY A 182 -17.33 8.05 -4.75
N HIS A 183 -17.04 8.78 -5.83
CA HIS A 183 -15.82 8.55 -6.61
C HIS A 183 -14.56 8.77 -5.77
N TYR A 184 -14.43 9.92 -5.10
CA TYR A 184 -13.27 10.18 -4.24
C TYR A 184 -13.20 9.21 -3.03
N GLY A 185 -14.34 8.82 -2.47
CA GLY A 185 -14.40 7.81 -1.40
C GLY A 185 -13.98 6.41 -1.86
N GLY A 186 -14.33 6.06 -3.10
CA GLY A 186 -13.85 4.85 -3.77
C GLY A 186 -12.35 4.90 -4.00
N ASN A 187 -11.82 6.03 -4.50
CA ASN A 187 -10.39 6.19 -4.72
C ASN A 187 -9.58 6.05 -3.41
N LEU A 188 -10.12 6.54 -2.28
CA LEU A 188 -9.51 6.40 -0.95
C LEU A 188 -9.45 4.95 -0.44
N THR A 189 -10.31 4.05 -0.96
CA THR A 189 -10.45 2.67 -0.45
C THR A 189 -9.97 1.61 -1.43
N HIS A 190 -10.01 1.91 -2.72
CA HIS A 190 -9.71 0.97 -3.79
C HIS A 190 -8.70 1.51 -4.82
N GLY A 191 -8.21 2.75 -4.66
CA GLY A 191 -7.33 3.39 -5.65
C GLY A 191 -8.10 3.97 -6.85
N THR A 192 -7.39 4.73 -7.69
CA THR A 192 -7.96 5.53 -8.79
C THR A 192 -8.40 4.68 -10.00
N GLU A 193 -7.87 3.47 -10.14
CA GLU A 193 -8.09 2.62 -11.32
C GLU A 193 -9.17 1.53 -11.12
N TYR A 194 -9.63 1.29 -9.89
CA TYR A 194 -10.54 0.20 -9.56
C TYR A 194 -11.84 0.15 -10.38
N LEU A 195 -12.40 1.31 -10.74
CA LEU A 195 -13.62 1.36 -11.58
C LEU A 195 -13.38 0.94 -13.04
N PHE A 196 -12.12 0.90 -13.46
CA PHE A 196 -11.70 0.73 -14.85
C PHE A 196 -10.87 -0.53 -15.08
N GLU A 197 -10.41 -1.20 -14.02
CA GLU A 197 -9.64 -2.45 -14.05
C GLU A 197 -10.29 -3.54 -14.93
N ASN A 198 -11.63 -3.60 -14.94
CA ASN A 198 -12.40 -4.59 -15.72
C ASN A 198 -13.12 -4.00 -16.95
N MET A 199 -12.66 -2.87 -17.49
CA MET A 199 -13.33 -2.23 -18.63
C MET A 199 -13.16 -3.03 -19.93
N PRO A 200 -14.25 -3.34 -20.66
CA PRO A 200 -14.17 -4.01 -21.96
C PRO A 200 -13.32 -3.25 -22.96
N GLU A 201 -12.49 -3.94 -23.74
CA GLU A 201 -11.56 -3.36 -24.73
C GLU A 201 -12.21 -2.40 -25.74
N TRP A 202 -13.51 -2.55 -26.02
CA TRP A 202 -14.23 -1.74 -27.01
C TRP A 202 -14.59 -0.32 -26.52
N MET A 203 -14.44 -0.01 -25.23
CA MET A 203 -14.77 1.29 -24.68
C MET A 203 -13.53 2.20 -24.69
N PRO A 204 -13.48 3.27 -25.52
CA PRO A 204 -12.33 4.16 -25.57
C PRO A 204 -12.26 4.99 -24.29
N MET A 205 -11.17 4.83 -23.54
CA MET A 205 -10.83 5.74 -22.44
C MET A 205 -10.59 7.14 -22.99
N ALA A 206 -11.14 8.15 -22.31
CA ALA A 206 -10.56 9.49 -22.37
C ALA A 206 -9.21 9.41 -21.65
N THR A 207 -8.16 9.02 -22.40
CA THR A 207 -6.73 9.17 -22.07
C THR A 207 -6.40 9.11 -20.58
N VAL A 208 -6.46 7.93 -20.01
CA VAL A 208 -5.52 7.53 -18.94
C VAL A 208 -4.61 6.52 -19.62
N ASN A 209 -3.31 6.80 -19.61
CA ASN A 209 -2.29 6.01 -20.29
C ASN A 209 -2.39 4.55 -19.85
N ARG A 210 -2.87 3.68 -20.74
CA ARG A 210 -2.68 2.24 -20.60
C ARG A 210 -1.20 1.95 -20.80
N ILE A 211 -0.46 1.83 -19.71
CA ILE A 211 0.83 1.16 -19.69
C ILE A 211 0.51 -0.34 -19.71
N GLY A 212 0.33 -0.89 -20.91
CA GLY A 212 -0.06 -2.28 -21.08
C GLY A 212 0.22 -2.84 -22.47
N ASP A 213 0.94 -2.11 -23.33
CA ASP A 213 1.46 -2.64 -24.59
C ASP A 213 2.91 -2.19 -24.81
N THR A 214 3.83 -2.83 -24.10
CA THR A 214 5.26 -2.81 -24.43
C THR A 214 5.79 -4.24 -24.53
N SER A 215 5.22 -4.99 -25.47
CA SER A 215 5.90 -6.11 -26.13
C SER A 215 6.94 -5.64 -27.18
N ARG A 216 7.43 -4.40 -27.07
CA ARG A 216 8.53 -3.88 -27.88
C ARG A 216 9.57 -3.23 -26.98
N GLY A 217 10.79 -3.77 -27.07
CA GLY A 217 11.93 -3.32 -26.30
C GLY A 217 12.14 -1.81 -26.38
N VAL A 218 12.21 -1.21 -25.20
CA VAL A 218 12.95 0.02 -24.94
C VAL A 218 13.79 -0.29 -23.70
N ALA A 219 15.10 -0.31 -23.91
CA ALA A 219 16.07 -0.31 -22.83
C ALA A 219 16.08 1.11 -22.22
N GLY A 220 15.92 1.18 -20.90
CA GLY A 220 15.95 2.40 -20.09
C GLY A 220 14.58 3.10 -19.98
N THR A 221 14.05 3.17 -18.74
CA THR A 221 12.84 3.90 -18.24
C THR A 221 11.67 3.04 -17.71
N GLN A 222 11.90 1.83 -17.19
CA GLN A 222 10.80 1.06 -16.56
C GLN A 222 10.38 1.55 -15.17
N TYR A 223 11.29 2.13 -14.37
CA TYR A 223 10.97 2.52 -13.00
C TYR A 223 9.93 3.66 -12.95
N ALA A 224 10.26 4.83 -13.50
CA ALA A 224 9.41 6.02 -13.42
C ALA A 224 8.03 5.84 -14.11
N GLU A 225 7.96 4.98 -15.14
CA GLU A 225 6.72 4.75 -15.88
C GLU A 225 5.87 3.63 -15.26
N VAL A 226 6.48 2.56 -14.75
CA VAL A 226 5.75 1.34 -14.36
C VAL A 226 5.78 1.11 -12.85
N ILE A 227 6.92 1.29 -12.20
CA ILE A 227 7.13 0.88 -10.80
C ILE A 227 6.83 2.02 -9.83
N GLU A 228 7.26 3.24 -10.14
CA GLU A 228 7.04 4.43 -9.32
C GLU A 228 5.53 4.67 -9.06
N PRO A 229 4.62 4.58 -10.05
CA PRO A 229 3.18 4.71 -9.78
C PRO A 229 2.62 3.63 -8.85
N ILE A 230 3.16 2.40 -8.90
CA ILE A 230 2.74 1.30 -8.02
C ILE A 230 3.19 1.59 -6.59
N PHE A 231 4.44 2.02 -6.38
CA PHE A 231 4.95 2.37 -5.06
C PHE A 231 4.27 3.62 -4.48
N GLU A 232 3.96 4.62 -5.31
CA GLU A 232 3.17 5.78 -4.89
C GLU A 232 1.77 5.38 -4.42
N ALA A 233 1.09 4.51 -5.18
CA ALA A 233 -0.28 4.10 -4.90
C ALA A 233 -0.40 3.15 -3.70
N GLN A 234 0.57 2.23 -3.52
CA GLN A 234 0.44 1.11 -2.57
C GLN A 234 1.41 1.19 -1.37
N CYS A 235 2.51 1.95 -1.46
CA CYS A 235 3.62 1.86 -0.50
C CYS A 235 3.96 3.17 0.21
N TYR A 236 4.02 4.30 -0.50
CA TYR A 236 4.51 5.59 0.05
C TYR A 236 3.62 6.18 1.14
N GLU A 237 2.35 5.77 1.23
CA GLU A 237 1.47 6.18 2.35
C GLU A 237 2.05 5.79 3.71
N CYS A 238 2.78 4.66 3.77
CA CYS A 238 3.36 4.10 4.99
C CYS A 238 4.89 4.07 5.00
N HIS A 239 5.54 4.10 3.84
CA HIS A 239 6.99 4.03 3.66
C HIS A 239 7.56 5.23 2.87
N GLY A 240 6.92 6.41 3.02
CA GLY A 240 7.29 7.66 2.36
C GLY A 240 8.19 8.57 3.22
N GLU A 241 8.43 9.81 2.76
CA GLU A 241 9.18 10.84 3.51
C GLU A 241 8.48 11.27 4.80
N THR A 242 7.15 11.26 4.80
CA THR A 242 6.31 11.76 5.91
C THR A 242 6.00 10.68 6.94
N LYS A 243 6.03 9.41 6.55
CA LYS A 243 5.71 8.27 7.41
C LYS A 243 6.62 7.10 7.07
N ILE A 244 7.37 6.64 8.08
CA ILE A 244 8.37 5.60 7.98
C ILE A 244 7.96 4.47 8.92
N LYS A 245 7.05 3.59 8.47
CA LYS A 245 6.66 2.41 9.25
C LYS A 245 7.73 1.33 9.14
N GLY A 246 7.98 0.62 10.25
CA GLY A 246 8.98 -0.45 10.30
C GLY A 246 10.38 0.04 9.92
N GLU A 247 10.72 1.29 10.26
CA GLU A 247 12.01 1.93 9.97
C GLU A 247 12.44 1.86 8.49
N TYR A 248 11.48 1.65 7.57
CA TYR A 248 11.73 1.43 6.15
C TYR A 248 11.13 2.54 5.28
N GLN A 249 11.93 3.06 4.34
CA GLN A 249 11.58 4.18 3.46
C GLN A 249 11.92 3.84 1.99
N MET A 250 11.03 4.20 1.07
CA MET A 250 11.10 3.77 -0.33
C MET A 250 11.32 4.91 -1.34
N THR A 251 11.49 6.15 -0.86
CA THR A 251 11.48 7.35 -1.71
C THR A 251 12.77 7.60 -2.48
N THR A 252 13.89 7.02 -2.06
CA THR A 252 15.13 7.01 -2.84
C THR A 252 15.65 5.59 -2.98
N ARG A 253 16.49 5.36 -3.99
CA ARG A 253 17.10 4.04 -4.24
C ARG A 253 17.87 3.56 -3.02
N GLU A 254 18.69 4.42 -2.41
CA GLU A 254 19.50 4.05 -1.25
C GLU A 254 18.64 3.59 -0.08
N LEU A 255 17.54 4.29 0.17
CA LEU A 255 16.62 3.99 1.26
C LEU A 255 15.79 2.73 0.96
N LEU A 256 15.37 2.55 -0.28
CA LEU A 256 14.65 1.35 -0.71
C LEU A 256 15.48 0.07 -0.54
N LEU A 257 16.80 0.17 -0.69
CA LEU A 257 17.75 -0.93 -0.51
C LEU A 257 18.14 -1.15 0.97
N THR A 258 17.88 -0.18 1.86
CA THR A 258 18.19 -0.36 3.29
C THR A 258 17.18 -1.27 3.99
N PRO A 259 17.64 -2.17 4.88
CA PRO A 259 16.76 -3.00 5.69
C PRO A 259 15.96 -2.14 6.69
N GLY A 260 14.71 -2.54 6.93
CA GLY A 260 13.86 -1.95 7.95
C GLY A 260 13.99 -2.63 9.31
N GLU A 261 12.93 -2.56 10.12
CA GLU A 261 12.78 -3.21 11.43
C GLU A 261 12.91 -4.74 11.34
N SER A 262 12.63 -5.33 10.18
CA SER A 262 12.84 -6.77 9.94
C SER A 262 14.32 -7.16 9.95
N GLY A 263 15.24 -6.22 9.72
CA GLY A 263 16.67 -6.49 9.53
C GLY A 263 17.02 -7.10 8.17
N GLU A 264 16.03 -7.51 7.38
CA GLU A 264 16.19 -8.12 6.05
C GLU A 264 16.23 -7.05 4.96
N VAL A 265 17.05 -7.29 3.92
CA VAL A 265 17.16 -6.40 2.76
C VAL A 265 15.84 -6.36 2.00
N SER A 266 15.24 -5.17 1.90
CA SER A 266 13.91 -5.03 1.30
C SER A 266 13.89 -5.34 -0.20
N VAL A 267 14.86 -4.80 -0.95
CA VAL A 267 15.02 -5.07 -2.38
C VAL A 267 16.45 -5.49 -2.63
N VAL A 268 16.62 -6.68 -3.20
CA VAL A 268 17.91 -7.23 -3.63
C VAL A 268 17.96 -7.09 -5.16
N PRO A 269 18.73 -6.13 -5.70
CA PRO A 269 18.84 -5.92 -7.15
C PRO A 269 19.28 -7.20 -7.87
N GLY A 270 18.49 -7.62 -8.85
CA GLY A 270 18.71 -8.84 -9.62
C GLY A 270 17.97 -10.07 -9.07
N TYR A 271 17.38 -10.00 -7.87
CA TYR A 271 16.86 -11.18 -7.18
C TYR A 271 15.54 -10.89 -6.49
N SER A 272 14.46 -11.06 -7.25
CA SER A 272 13.10 -10.81 -6.76
C SER A 272 12.69 -11.82 -5.69
N ALA A 273 13.15 -13.07 -5.78
CA ALA A 273 12.80 -14.11 -4.81
C ALA A 273 13.36 -13.87 -3.40
N GLU A 274 14.46 -13.13 -3.31
CA GLU A 274 15.18 -12.85 -2.05
C GLU A 274 14.89 -11.46 -1.51
N SER A 275 14.19 -10.64 -2.29
CA SER A 275 13.71 -9.34 -1.84
C SER A 275 12.59 -9.53 -0.84
N GLU A 276 12.81 -9.08 0.40
CA GLU A 276 11.79 -9.12 1.46
C GLU A 276 10.50 -8.40 1.02
N LEU A 277 10.60 -7.36 0.18
CA LEU A 277 9.47 -6.70 -0.47
C LEU A 277 8.58 -7.69 -1.23
N VAL A 278 9.18 -8.56 -2.05
CA VAL A 278 8.43 -9.54 -2.88
C VAL A 278 7.80 -10.60 -2.00
N ARG A 279 8.50 -11.05 -0.95
CA ARG A 279 7.93 -11.97 0.03
C ARG A 279 6.68 -11.38 0.69
N LEU A 280 6.75 -10.13 1.15
CA LEU A 280 5.66 -9.47 1.87
C LEU A 280 4.43 -9.19 0.99
N ILE A 281 4.63 -8.81 -0.28
CA ILE A 281 3.52 -8.56 -1.23
C ILE A 281 2.88 -9.84 -1.78
N ALA A 282 3.59 -10.98 -1.72
CA ALA A 282 3.10 -12.27 -2.18
C ALA A 282 2.40 -13.08 -1.07
N LEU A 283 2.40 -12.60 0.18
CA LEU A 283 1.71 -13.27 1.28
C LEU A 283 0.18 -13.25 1.10
N PRO A 284 -0.55 -14.26 1.61
CA PRO A 284 -2.01 -14.23 1.61
C PRO A 284 -2.55 -13.03 2.41
N GLU A 285 -3.66 -12.42 1.97
CA GLU A 285 -4.29 -11.25 2.62
C GLU A 285 -4.61 -11.43 4.12
N GLU A 286 -4.70 -12.67 4.59
CA GLU A 286 -4.99 -13.02 5.98
C GLU A 286 -3.74 -13.04 6.87
N HIS A 287 -2.54 -12.95 6.28
CA HIS A 287 -1.28 -13.01 7.00
C HIS A 287 -0.94 -11.66 7.66
N GLU A 288 -0.49 -11.66 8.91
CA GLU A 288 -0.25 -10.42 9.68
C GLU A 288 0.86 -9.55 9.09
N ALA A 289 1.83 -10.17 8.41
CA ALA A 289 2.94 -9.49 7.73
C ALA A 289 2.66 -9.15 6.25
N VAL A 290 1.45 -9.39 5.72
CA VAL A 290 1.16 -9.04 4.32
C VAL A 290 1.24 -7.53 4.13
N MET A 291 1.88 -7.12 3.04
CA MET A 291 1.95 -5.71 2.64
C MET A 291 1.35 -5.54 1.24
N PRO A 292 0.49 -4.53 1.00
CA PRO A 292 -0.08 -3.59 1.97
C PRO A 292 -0.99 -4.28 3.00
N PRO A 293 -1.09 -3.76 4.23
CA PRO A 293 -1.95 -4.33 5.26
C PRO A 293 -3.42 -4.37 4.82
N LYS A 294 -4.19 -5.29 5.41
CA LYS A 294 -5.61 -5.49 5.06
C LYS A 294 -6.41 -4.18 5.02
N GLY A 295 -6.98 -3.88 3.86
CA GLY A 295 -7.81 -2.70 3.61
C GLY A 295 -7.04 -1.41 3.31
N LYS A 296 -5.72 -1.49 3.07
CA LYS A 296 -4.84 -0.35 2.74
C LYS A 296 -4.19 -0.43 1.36
N GLY A 297 -4.60 -1.38 0.53
CA GLY A 297 -4.06 -1.61 -0.80
C GLY A 297 -4.14 -3.09 -1.15
N THR A 298 -4.19 -3.42 -2.43
CA THR A 298 -4.15 -4.80 -2.91
C THR A 298 -3.41 -4.78 -4.23
N LEU A 299 -2.23 -5.39 -4.28
CA LEU A 299 -1.53 -5.54 -5.53
C LEU A 299 -2.24 -6.60 -6.37
N THR A 300 -2.44 -6.28 -7.64
CA THR A 300 -2.82 -7.25 -8.66
C THR A 300 -1.64 -8.18 -8.95
N GLY A 301 -1.93 -9.37 -9.45
CA GLY A 301 -0.87 -10.32 -9.85
C GLY A 301 0.08 -9.74 -10.90
N ASP A 302 -0.41 -8.88 -11.79
CA ASP A 302 0.39 -8.23 -12.83
C ASP A 302 1.32 -7.16 -12.25
N GLU A 303 0.90 -6.40 -11.23
CA GLU A 303 1.75 -5.44 -10.52
C GLU A 303 2.87 -6.14 -9.73
N ILE A 304 2.56 -7.26 -9.06
CA ILE A 304 3.56 -8.09 -8.38
C ILE A 304 4.59 -8.57 -9.41
N VAL A 305 4.14 -9.09 -10.55
CA VAL A 305 5.02 -9.55 -11.63
C VAL A 305 5.85 -8.40 -12.21
N ALA A 306 5.30 -7.19 -12.33
CA ALA A 306 6.03 -6.01 -12.79
C ALA A 306 7.16 -5.63 -11.82
N ILE A 307 6.88 -5.60 -10.52
CA ILE A 307 7.88 -5.36 -9.46
C ILE A 307 8.95 -6.45 -9.49
N MET A 308 8.56 -7.74 -9.54
CA MET A 308 9.51 -8.84 -9.64
C MET A 308 10.43 -8.67 -10.85
N GLN A 309 9.88 -8.43 -12.04
CA GLN A 309 10.68 -8.26 -13.25
C GLN A 309 11.60 -7.03 -13.22
N TRP A 310 11.20 -5.96 -12.57
CA TRP A 310 12.05 -4.79 -12.37
C TRP A 310 13.22 -5.10 -11.42
N ILE A 311 12.94 -5.79 -10.31
CA ILE A 311 13.98 -6.24 -9.38
C ILE A 311 14.96 -7.17 -10.10
N GLU A 312 14.48 -8.17 -10.84
CA GLU A 312 15.30 -9.09 -11.65
C GLU A 312 16.21 -8.36 -12.66
N ARG A 313 15.80 -7.16 -13.12
CA ARG A 313 16.60 -6.32 -14.03
C ARG A 313 17.62 -5.44 -13.31
N GLY A 314 17.81 -5.63 -12.01
CA GLY A 314 18.77 -4.87 -11.21
C GLY A 314 18.19 -3.66 -10.50
N ALA A 315 16.86 -3.60 -10.32
CA ALA A 315 16.17 -2.52 -9.62
C ALA A 315 16.62 -1.11 -10.10
N ASP A 316 16.75 -0.94 -11.42
CA ASP A 316 17.27 0.26 -12.07
C ASP A 316 16.21 1.37 -12.10
N TYR A 317 16.57 2.59 -11.70
CA TYR A 317 15.72 3.78 -11.65
C TYR A 317 15.71 4.56 -12.97
N GLY A 318 16.60 4.23 -13.91
CA GLY A 318 16.66 4.84 -15.25
C GLY A 318 17.50 6.13 -15.33
N ASP A 319 18.05 6.57 -14.21
CA ASP A 319 19.04 7.63 -14.14
C ASP A 319 20.37 7.01 -14.58
N GLY A 320 20.82 7.30 -15.81
CA GLY A 320 22.11 6.86 -16.34
C GLY A 320 23.33 7.43 -15.61
N ALA A 321 23.28 7.62 -14.30
CA ALA A 321 24.32 8.12 -13.44
C ALA A 321 24.57 7.14 -12.29
N ASN A 322 25.77 6.59 -12.30
CA ASN A 322 26.43 5.86 -11.22
C ASN A 322 25.87 4.47 -10.94
N ILE A 323 26.47 3.51 -11.64
CA ILE A 323 27.00 2.30 -11.01
C ILE A 323 27.85 2.79 -9.83
N ILE A 324 27.22 3.06 -8.68
CA ILE A 324 27.98 3.18 -7.44
C ILE A 324 28.41 1.75 -7.16
N GLU A 325 29.69 1.52 -7.37
CA GLU A 325 30.50 0.48 -6.76
C GLU A 325 30.24 0.56 -5.24
N LEU A 326 29.16 -0.09 -4.79
CA LEU A 326 28.81 -0.25 -3.39
C LEU A 326 29.09 -1.68 -3.02
N GLU A 327 30.15 -1.79 -2.24
CA GLU A 327 30.61 -2.92 -1.43
C GLU A 327 29.48 -3.92 -1.11
N THR A 328 29.67 -5.13 -1.63
CA THR A 328 28.91 -6.35 -1.28
C THR A 328 28.96 -6.59 0.22
N PRO A 329 27.80 -6.69 0.90
CA PRO A 329 27.34 -8.02 1.38
C PRO A 329 25.78 -8.09 1.36
N LYS A 330 25.08 -9.22 1.46
CA LYS A 330 25.30 -10.57 1.95
C LYS A 330 24.16 -11.44 1.38
N SER A 331 24.42 -12.74 1.19
CA SER A 331 23.44 -13.83 0.97
C SER A 331 22.49 -13.74 -0.23
N THR A 332 23.04 -13.95 -1.43
CA THR A 332 22.31 -14.42 -2.62
C THR A 332 23.22 -15.36 -3.41
N PRO A 333 22.77 -16.53 -3.91
CA PRO A 333 23.61 -17.39 -4.72
C PRO A 333 24.03 -16.62 -5.97
N ALA A 334 25.33 -16.33 -6.09
CA ALA A 334 25.87 -15.60 -7.22
C ALA A 334 25.32 -16.16 -8.55
N VAL A 335 24.60 -15.35 -9.33
CA VAL A 335 24.29 -15.67 -10.73
C VAL A 335 25.62 -15.69 -11.46
N ILE A 336 26.18 -16.90 -11.55
CA ILE A 336 27.43 -17.14 -12.25
C ILE A 336 27.13 -17.02 -13.75
N ASP A 337 27.73 -16.02 -14.39
CA ASP A 337 27.75 -15.96 -15.84
C ASP A 337 28.49 -17.20 -16.37
N THR A 338 27.73 -18.12 -16.97
CA THR A 338 28.22 -19.37 -17.57
C THR A 338 28.23 -19.31 -19.09
N SER A 339 28.01 -18.13 -19.68
CA SER A 339 27.93 -17.94 -21.13
C SER A 339 29.21 -18.33 -21.87
N ASP A 340 30.35 -18.37 -21.17
CA ASP A 340 31.65 -18.80 -21.68
C ASP A 340 31.87 -20.33 -21.60
N LEU A 341 31.05 -21.05 -20.82
CA LEU A 341 31.13 -22.52 -20.68
C LEU A 341 30.48 -23.26 -21.87
N ASP A 342 29.50 -22.66 -22.55
CA ASP A 342 28.80 -23.24 -23.71
C ASP A 342 29.71 -23.47 -24.93
N ALA A 343 30.88 -22.81 -24.98
CA ALA A 343 31.86 -22.93 -26.06
C ALA A 343 32.95 -24.00 -25.80
N GLY A 344 32.74 -24.91 -24.85
CA GLY A 344 33.75 -25.90 -24.43
C GLY A 344 34.86 -25.30 -23.55
N GLY A 345 34.56 -24.17 -22.89
CA GLY A 345 35.46 -23.51 -21.94
C GLY A 345 35.59 -24.29 -20.64
N LYS A 346 36.77 -24.19 -20.00
CA LYS A 346 37.05 -24.70 -18.65
C LYS A 346 36.39 -23.83 -17.59
N VAL A 347 36.11 -24.39 -16.41
CA VAL A 347 35.60 -23.64 -15.26
C VAL A 347 36.73 -22.77 -14.69
N SER A 348 36.50 -21.46 -14.62
CA SER A 348 37.43 -20.51 -14.03
C SER A 348 37.16 -20.35 -12.54
N PHE A 349 38.18 -20.52 -11.70
CA PHE A 349 38.03 -20.33 -10.25
C PHE A 349 37.53 -18.91 -9.94
N GLU A 350 38.24 -17.88 -10.41
CA GLU A 350 37.91 -16.47 -10.15
C GLU A 350 36.51 -16.06 -10.62
N ARG A 351 36.09 -16.53 -11.80
CA ARG A 351 34.82 -16.09 -12.40
C ARG A 351 33.63 -16.92 -11.96
N HIS A 352 33.83 -18.21 -11.69
CA HIS A 352 32.71 -19.15 -11.47
C HIS A 352 32.66 -19.74 -10.07
N ILE A 353 33.80 -19.98 -9.42
CA ILE A 353 33.86 -20.68 -8.11
C ILE A 353 33.99 -19.69 -6.96
N TRP A 354 34.86 -18.70 -7.11
CA TRP A 354 35.14 -17.69 -6.10
C TRP A 354 33.89 -16.92 -5.66
N PRO A 355 32.98 -16.47 -6.56
CA PRO A 355 31.76 -15.78 -6.13
C PRO A 355 30.85 -16.66 -5.26
N ILE A 356 30.84 -17.99 -5.49
CA ILE A 356 30.07 -18.94 -4.67
C ILE A 356 30.70 -19.07 -3.28
N ILE A 357 32.02 -19.24 -3.21
CA ILE A 357 32.77 -19.37 -1.95
C ILE A 357 32.59 -18.10 -1.09
N VAL A 358 32.72 -16.92 -1.68
CA VAL A 358 32.55 -15.64 -0.97
C VAL A 358 31.13 -15.47 -0.45
N ALA A 359 30.13 -15.78 -1.28
CA ALA A 359 28.73 -15.57 -0.92
C ALA A 359 28.25 -16.54 0.18
N SER A 360 28.71 -17.79 0.17
CA SER A 360 28.11 -18.85 0.99
C SER A 360 29.02 -19.37 2.10
N CYS A 361 30.34 -19.19 1.99
CA CYS A 361 31.31 -19.86 2.88
C CYS A 361 32.19 -18.87 3.66
N VAL A 362 32.61 -17.75 3.04
CA VAL A 362 33.57 -16.82 3.66
C VAL A 362 33.02 -16.16 4.93
N GLU A 363 31.71 -16.03 5.09
CA GLU A 363 31.13 -15.46 6.32
C GLU A 363 31.60 -16.17 7.61
N CYS A 364 31.75 -17.51 7.58
CA CYS A 364 32.15 -18.31 8.74
C CYS A 364 33.52 -18.99 8.60
N HIS A 365 34.16 -18.84 7.43
CA HIS A 365 35.49 -19.38 7.11
C HIS A 365 36.43 -18.27 6.62
N ASN A 366 36.62 -17.25 7.44
CA ASN A 366 37.50 -16.10 7.21
C ASN A 366 38.56 -15.95 8.32
N ASP A 367 39.27 -14.83 8.36
CA ASP A 367 40.30 -14.60 9.37
C ASP A 367 39.77 -14.35 10.79
N GLU A 368 38.55 -13.84 10.94
CA GLU A 368 37.87 -13.55 12.20
C GLU A 368 37.04 -14.75 12.72
N GLU A 369 36.33 -15.44 11.83
CA GLU A 369 35.53 -16.64 12.10
C GLU A 369 36.10 -17.85 11.34
N GLN A 370 36.57 -18.87 12.08
CA GLN A 370 37.23 -20.06 11.54
C GLN A 370 36.52 -21.33 12.01
N GLU A 371 35.26 -21.51 11.60
CA GLU A 371 34.54 -22.74 11.93
C GLU A 371 35.26 -23.95 11.30
N GLY A 372 35.52 -25.00 12.10
CA GLY A 372 36.26 -26.20 11.65
C GLY A 372 37.75 -25.97 11.32
N ASP A 373 38.37 -24.94 11.92
CA ASP A 373 39.75 -24.49 11.63
C ASP A 373 40.01 -24.23 10.13
N LEU A 374 38.95 -23.91 9.36
CA LEU A 374 39.00 -23.74 7.92
C LEU A 374 38.92 -22.26 7.54
N ARG A 375 39.77 -21.87 6.57
CA ARG A 375 39.75 -20.55 5.94
C ARG A 375 39.63 -20.65 4.43
N LEU A 376 38.65 -19.93 3.89
CA LEU A 376 38.28 -19.94 2.47
C LEU A 376 38.39 -18.56 1.81
N ASP A 377 38.98 -17.58 2.49
CA ASP A 377 39.07 -16.20 2.05
C ASP A 377 40.34 -15.88 1.25
N THR A 378 41.39 -16.71 1.34
CA THR A 378 42.60 -16.56 0.52
C THR A 378 43.06 -17.89 -0.05
N LYS A 379 43.81 -17.83 -1.17
CA LYS A 379 44.33 -19.00 -1.87
C LYS A 379 45.18 -19.92 -1.00
N ASP A 380 46.10 -19.34 -0.24
CA ASP A 380 47.05 -20.10 0.57
C ASP A 380 46.31 -20.91 1.64
N TYR A 381 45.28 -20.33 2.26
CA TYR A 381 44.47 -21.02 3.27
C TYR A 381 43.49 -22.05 2.68
N ILE A 382 42.92 -21.78 1.50
CA ILE A 382 42.10 -22.78 0.79
C ILE A 382 42.92 -24.04 0.49
N LEU A 383 44.20 -23.87 0.12
CA LEU A 383 45.11 -24.99 -0.16
C LEU A 383 45.63 -25.69 1.11
N GLU A 384 45.68 -24.98 2.24
CA GLU A 384 46.05 -25.55 3.55
C GLU A 384 44.96 -26.49 4.09
N GLY A 385 43.68 -26.13 3.88
CA GLY A 385 42.53 -26.92 4.33
C GLY A 385 42.10 -26.58 5.77
N GLY A 386 41.37 -27.50 6.41
CA GLY A 386 40.81 -27.32 7.75
C GLY A 386 41.22 -28.42 8.74
N GLU A 387 40.44 -28.60 9.81
CA GLU A 387 40.68 -29.60 10.88
C GLU A 387 40.93 -31.03 10.33
N PHE A 388 40.29 -31.37 9.21
CA PHE A 388 40.36 -32.70 8.59
C PHE A 388 41.33 -32.80 7.41
N GLY A 389 42.16 -31.77 7.18
CA GLY A 389 43.12 -31.72 6.07
C GLY A 389 42.57 -30.98 4.84
N PRO A 390 43.12 -31.27 3.63
CA PRO A 390 42.72 -30.60 2.40
C PRO A 390 41.22 -30.73 2.13
N VAL A 391 40.57 -29.63 1.76
CA VAL A 391 39.12 -29.59 1.49
C VAL A 391 38.77 -29.90 0.03
N PHE A 392 39.74 -29.75 -0.87
CA PHE A 392 39.62 -30.05 -2.30
C PHE A 392 40.70 -31.05 -2.72
N GLU A 393 40.28 -32.18 -3.32
CA GLU A 393 41.16 -33.18 -3.91
C GLU A 393 41.07 -33.12 -5.44
N PRO A 394 42.13 -32.64 -6.13
CA PRO A 394 42.10 -32.45 -7.58
C PRO A 394 41.73 -33.71 -8.36
N GLY A 395 40.66 -33.63 -9.15
CA GLY A 395 40.16 -34.71 -10.00
C GLY A 395 39.22 -35.70 -9.30
N SER A 396 38.97 -35.56 -7.99
CA SER A 396 38.08 -36.45 -7.24
C SER A 396 37.12 -35.67 -6.33
N PRO A 397 35.92 -35.29 -6.83
CA PRO A 397 34.90 -34.66 -6.01
C PRO A 397 34.45 -35.53 -4.83
N GLU A 398 34.38 -36.85 -5.03
CA GLU A 398 33.96 -37.81 -4.01
C GLU A 398 34.97 -37.94 -2.84
N ASP A 399 36.25 -37.61 -3.10
CA ASP A 399 37.29 -37.56 -2.07
C ASP A 399 37.51 -36.13 -1.53
N SER A 400 36.74 -35.15 -2.01
CA SER A 400 36.82 -33.75 -1.59
C SER A 400 35.81 -33.47 -0.48
N THR A 401 36.28 -33.27 0.75
CA THR A 401 35.43 -32.96 1.91
C THR A 401 34.48 -31.79 1.63
N PHE A 402 34.93 -30.76 0.89
CA PHE A 402 34.07 -29.63 0.52
C PHE A 402 32.83 -30.08 -0.26
N TYR A 403 33.00 -30.95 -1.26
CA TYR A 403 31.90 -31.43 -2.08
C TYR A 403 30.98 -32.37 -1.30
N GLU A 404 31.54 -33.22 -0.44
CA GLU A 404 30.76 -34.11 0.43
C GLU A 404 29.77 -33.33 1.30
N LEU A 405 30.24 -32.28 2.00
CA LEU A 405 29.40 -31.55 2.96
C LEU A 405 28.27 -30.75 2.29
N ILE A 406 28.48 -30.22 1.08
CA ILE A 406 27.47 -29.41 0.37
C ILE A 406 26.36 -30.24 -0.30
N VAL A 407 26.58 -31.55 -0.48
CA VAL A 407 25.57 -32.47 -1.06
C VAL A 407 24.83 -33.31 -0.02
N LEU A 408 25.20 -33.20 1.26
CA LEU A 408 24.49 -33.88 2.35
C LEU A 408 23.02 -33.42 2.43
N PRO A 409 22.12 -34.24 3.00
CA PRO A 409 20.78 -33.78 3.31
C PRO A 409 20.82 -32.60 4.30
N GLN A 410 20.05 -31.54 4.09
CA GLN A 410 20.03 -30.34 4.96
C GLN A 410 19.75 -30.59 6.46
N LYS A 411 19.24 -31.78 6.81
CA LYS A 411 18.98 -32.17 8.20
C LYS A 411 20.19 -32.84 8.86
N ASP A 412 21.22 -33.15 8.09
CA ASP A 412 22.46 -33.72 8.57
C ASP A 412 23.22 -32.64 9.36
N PRO A 413 23.73 -32.94 10.57
CA PRO A 413 24.48 -31.97 11.36
C PRO A 413 25.75 -31.45 10.68
N ASP A 414 26.29 -32.21 9.73
CA ASP A 414 27.52 -31.86 9.03
C ASP A 414 27.23 -31.15 7.68
N PHE A 415 25.96 -30.94 7.32
CA PHE A 415 25.59 -30.21 6.10
C PHE A 415 26.11 -28.78 6.13
N MET A 416 26.68 -28.36 5.00
CA MET A 416 27.16 -26.99 4.78
C MET A 416 26.50 -26.38 3.53
N PRO A 417 26.14 -25.09 3.53
CA PRO A 417 26.31 -24.12 4.62
C PRO A 417 25.27 -24.26 5.75
N THR A 418 25.66 -23.94 6.99
CA THR A 418 24.82 -24.05 8.19
C THR A 418 23.95 -22.82 8.48
N LYS A 419 24.44 -21.62 8.12
CA LYS A 419 23.76 -20.33 8.34
C LYS A 419 23.18 -19.71 7.08
N ASN A 420 23.64 -20.16 5.90
CA ASN A 420 23.17 -19.69 4.59
C ASN A 420 22.25 -20.71 3.92
N ASP A 421 21.50 -20.26 2.91
CA ASP A 421 20.69 -21.16 2.10
C ASP A 421 21.56 -22.22 1.38
N PRO A 422 21.02 -23.43 1.16
CA PRO A 422 21.67 -24.47 0.37
C PRO A 422 22.09 -23.97 -1.00
N LEU A 423 23.26 -24.39 -1.47
CA LEU A 423 23.71 -24.06 -2.82
C LEU A 423 22.73 -24.60 -3.87
N PRO A 424 22.35 -23.80 -4.88
CA PRO A 424 21.58 -24.30 -6.03
C PRO A 424 22.33 -25.41 -6.76
N ASP A 425 21.59 -26.38 -7.30
CA ASP A 425 22.16 -27.53 -8.04
C ASP A 425 23.16 -27.12 -9.13
N ALA A 426 22.90 -26.00 -9.82
CA ALA A 426 23.80 -25.48 -10.85
C ALA A 426 25.17 -25.06 -10.30
N GLN A 427 25.23 -24.50 -9.10
CA GLN A 427 26.47 -24.11 -8.44
C GLN A 427 27.23 -25.33 -7.91
N ILE A 428 26.51 -26.31 -7.34
CA ILE A 428 27.08 -27.59 -6.93
C ILE A 428 27.73 -28.30 -8.12
N GLU A 429 27.08 -28.32 -9.28
CA GLU A 429 27.63 -28.91 -10.49
C GLU A 429 28.83 -28.13 -11.05
N LEU A 430 28.88 -26.79 -10.91
CA LEU A 430 30.06 -26.00 -11.27
C LEU A 430 31.26 -26.34 -10.40
N ILE A 431 31.05 -26.43 -9.08
CA ILE A 431 32.08 -26.80 -8.10
C ILE A 431 32.60 -28.21 -8.38
N LYS A 432 31.69 -29.16 -8.59
CA LYS A 432 32.02 -30.54 -8.98
C LYS A 432 32.89 -30.56 -10.22
N ARG A 433 32.46 -29.88 -11.28
CA ARG A 433 33.18 -29.82 -12.55
C ARG A 433 34.55 -29.18 -12.41
N TRP A 434 34.69 -28.13 -11.61
CA TRP A 434 35.99 -27.50 -11.34
C TRP A 434 36.95 -28.44 -10.59
N ILE A 435 36.44 -29.23 -9.63
CA ILE A 435 37.23 -30.25 -8.95
C ILE A 435 37.68 -31.33 -9.94
N GLU A 436 36.77 -31.83 -10.79
CA GLU A 436 37.09 -32.80 -11.85
C GLU A 436 38.13 -32.27 -12.85
N GLU A 437 38.10 -30.97 -13.15
CA GLU A 437 39.06 -30.29 -14.03
C GLU A 437 40.43 -30.04 -13.36
N GLY A 438 40.58 -30.38 -12.07
CA GLY A 438 41.85 -30.41 -11.35
C GLY A 438 42.09 -29.24 -10.38
N CYS A 439 41.02 -28.59 -9.90
CA CYS A 439 41.10 -27.47 -8.94
C CYS A 439 42.03 -26.33 -9.41
N ASP A 440 41.93 -25.95 -10.69
CA ASP A 440 42.80 -24.94 -11.28
C ASP A 440 42.36 -23.53 -10.82
N PHE A 441 43.20 -22.88 -10.01
CA PHE A 441 43.00 -21.50 -9.57
C PHE A 441 43.37 -20.46 -10.65
N GLY A 442 44.01 -20.87 -11.75
CA GLY A 442 44.49 -19.96 -12.79
C GLY A 442 45.43 -18.87 -12.23
N ASP A 443 45.27 -17.64 -12.74
CA ASP A 443 46.04 -16.45 -12.33
C ASP A 443 45.50 -15.78 -11.06
N TRP A 444 44.49 -16.36 -10.40
CA TRP A 444 43.90 -15.78 -9.20
C TRP A 444 44.92 -15.72 -8.05
N THR A 445 45.12 -14.53 -7.49
CA THR A 445 46.10 -14.24 -6.43
C THR A 445 45.48 -14.04 -5.05
N GLY A 446 44.15 -13.94 -4.94
CA GLY A 446 43.44 -13.85 -3.66
C GLY A 446 43.52 -12.50 -2.94
N GLU A 447 43.44 -11.39 -3.68
CA GLU A 447 43.21 -10.04 -3.13
C GLU A 447 41.83 -9.51 -3.51
#